data_AF-A0A6M0RIB0-F1
#
_entry.id   AF-A0A6M0RIB0-F1
#
_cell.length_a   1.000
_cell.length_b   1.000
_cell.length_c   1.000
_cell.angle_alpha   90.00
_cell.angle_beta   90.00
_cell.angle_gamma   90.00
#
_symmetry.space_group_name_H-M   'P 1'
#
loop_
_entity.id
_entity.type
_entity.pdbx_description
1 polymer ?
#
loop_
_entity_poly.entity_id
_entity_poly.type
_entity_poly.pdbx_seq_one_letter_code
_entity_poly.pdbx_strand_id
1 'polypeptide(L)'
;MPVPQTSAECKQFLKIKEVGSSYWQQLIHIGIPKQHARSIAVAIAKYDIAQCQPQELQRQLICHYSAFVCRANLWRPGLLLA
;
A
#
# COMPACT_ATOMS: atom_id res chain seq x y z
N MET A 1 31.43 5.10 -14.66
CA MET A 1 30.19 5.36 -13.90
C MET A 1 29.35 4.10 -13.93
N PRO A 2 29.03 3.44 -12.81
CA PRO A 2 28.19 2.26 -12.83
C PRO A 2 26.73 2.71 -12.96
N VAL A 3 26.02 2.21 -13.97
CA VAL A 3 24.55 2.25 -14.06
C VAL A 3 24.01 1.00 -13.37
N PRO A 4 23.31 1.09 -12.22
CA PRO A 4 22.75 -0.10 -11.60
C PRO A 4 21.29 -0.30 -12.04
N GLN A 5 21.01 -1.45 -12.66
CA GLN A 5 19.85 -2.31 -12.32
C GLN A 5 18.41 -1.87 -12.67
N THR A 6 18.15 -1.33 -13.87
CA THR A 6 16.80 -0.91 -14.33
C THR A 6 15.78 -2.01 -14.69
N SER A 7 16.01 -3.28 -14.35
CA SER A 7 15.07 -4.37 -14.69
C SER A 7 14.32 -4.94 -13.48
N ALA A 8 14.94 -4.93 -12.29
CA ALA A 8 14.30 -5.39 -11.06
C ALA A 8 13.35 -4.31 -10.49
N GLU A 9 13.78 -3.04 -10.50
CA GLU A 9 12.95 -1.92 -10.06
C GLU A 9 11.70 -1.77 -10.93
N CYS A 10 11.82 -1.82 -12.26
CA CYS A 10 10.66 -1.75 -13.16
C CYS A 10 9.62 -2.86 -12.90
N LYS A 11 10.09 -4.08 -12.60
CA LYS A 11 9.19 -5.20 -12.22
C LYS A 11 8.51 -4.95 -10.87
N GLN A 12 9.23 -4.35 -9.91
CA GLN A 12 8.65 -3.95 -8.63
C GLN A 12 7.61 -2.84 -8.80
N PHE A 13 7.88 -1.82 -9.63
CA PHE A 13 6.93 -0.75 -9.92
C PHE A 13 5.64 -1.25 -10.59
N LEU A 14 5.74 -2.18 -11.56
CA LEU A 14 4.56 -2.81 -12.15
C LEU A 14 3.75 -3.59 -11.12
N LYS A 15 4.42 -4.42 -10.31
CA LYS A 15 3.76 -5.17 -9.24
C LYS A 15 3.11 -4.26 -8.19
N ILE A 16 3.76 -3.16 -7.80
CA ILE A 16 3.17 -2.17 -6.87
C ILE A 16 1.90 -1.57 -7.47
N LYS A 17 1.88 -1.28 -8.77
CA LYS A 17 0.69 -0.77 -9.46
C LYS A 17 -0.42 -1.82 -9.55
N GLU A 18 -0.11 -3.06 -9.93
CA GLU A 18 -1.09 -4.13 -10.03
C GLU A 18 -1.71 -4.46 -8.66
N VAL A 19 -0.85 -4.72 -7.68
CA VAL A 19 -1.24 -5.03 -6.30
C VAL A 19 -1.97 -3.84 -5.67
N GLY A 20 -1.44 -2.63 -5.83
CA GLY A 20 -2.08 -1.40 -5.37
C GLY A 20 -3.44 -1.14 -6.04
N SER A 21 -3.63 -1.54 -7.29
CA SER A 21 -4.94 -1.40 -7.97
C SER A 21 -5.96 -2.40 -7.44
N SER A 22 -5.54 -3.65 -7.20
CA SER A 22 -6.38 -4.66 -6.53
C SER A 22 -6.80 -4.20 -5.13
N TYR A 23 -5.84 -3.71 -4.34
CA TYR A 23 -6.09 -3.21 -2.99
C TYR A 23 -7.01 -1.99 -3.01
N TRP A 24 -6.79 -1.07 -3.96
CA TRP A 24 -7.65 0.09 -4.13
C TRP A 24 -9.09 -0.31 -4.45
N GLN A 25 -9.31 -1.28 -5.34
CA GLN A 25 -10.65 -1.79 -5.65
C GLN A 25 -11.31 -2.45 -4.43
N GLN A 26 -10.58 -3.26 -3.67
CA GLN A 26 -11.11 -3.86 -2.44
C GLN A 26 -11.51 -2.78 -1.41
N LEU A 27 -10.66 -1.78 -1.20
CA LEU A 27 -10.92 -0.69 -0.25
C LEU A 27 -12.14 0.16 -0.67
N ILE A 28 -12.30 0.45 -1.96
CA ILE A 28 -13.50 1.13 -2.48
C ILE A 28 -14.75 0.28 -2.27
N HIS A 29 -14.66 -1.03 -2.51
CA HIS A 29 -15.80 -1.93 -2.40
C HIS A 29 -16.33 -2.05 -0.95
N ILE A 30 -15.45 -1.88 0.05
CA ILE A 30 -15.83 -1.85 1.47
C ILE A 30 -16.35 -0.45 1.89
N GLY A 31 -16.31 0.54 0.99
CA GLY A 31 -16.87 1.87 1.21
C GLY A 31 -15.84 2.93 1.64
N ILE A 32 -14.54 2.68 1.49
CA ILE A 32 -13.53 3.73 1.70
C ILE A 32 -13.60 4.71 0.52
N PRO A 33 -13.63 6.03 0.77
CA PRO A 33 -13.59 7.01 -0.30
C PRO A 33 -12.31 6.87 -1.15
N LYS A 34 -12.47 7.00 -2.47
CA LYS A 34 -11.43 6.71 -3.48
C LYS A 34 -10.08 7.36 -3.18
N GLN A 35 -10.08 8.57 -2.63
CA GLN A 35 -8.88 9.32 -2.24
C GLN A 35 -8.10 8.63 -1.12
N HIS A 36 -8.78 8.23 -0.04
CA HIS A 36 -8.14 7.53 1.08
C HIS A 36 -7.78 6.09 0.72
N ALA A 37 -8.65 5.40 -0.02
CA ALA A 37 -8.39 4.06 -0.54
C ALA A 37 -7.08 4.02 -1.36
N ARG A 38 -6.86 5.03 -2.22
CA ARG A 38 -5.65 5.11 -3.03
C ARG A 38 -4.39 5.32 -2.18
N SER A 39 -4.44 6.23 -1.22
CA SER A 39 -3.31 6.47 -0.30
C SER A 39 -2.95 5.23 0.52
N ILE A 40 -3.96 4.52 1.02
CA ILE A 40 -3.78 3.28 1.80
C ILE A 40 -3.22 2.16 0.92
N ALA A 41 -3.82 1.93 -0.25
CA ALA A 41 -3.38 0.89 -1.17
C ALA A 41 -1.92 1.07 -1.62
N VAL A 42 -1.54 2.32 -1.95
CA VAL A 42 -0.15 2.64 -2.33
C VAL A 42 0.81 2.45 -1.15
N ALA A 43 0.42 2.83 0.06
CA ALA A 43 1.25 2.61 1.26
C ALA A 43 1.49 1.12 1.51
N ILE A 44 0.44 0.30 1.44
CA ILE A 44 0.54 -1.15 1.68
C ILE A 44 1.35 -1.82 0.56
N ALA A 45 1.11 -1.46 -0.71
CA ALA A 45 1.86 -2.04 -1.83
C ALA A 45 3.35 -1.64 -1.79
N LYS A 46 3.67 -0.40 -1.41
CA LYS A 46 5.06 0.03 -1.16
C LYS A 46 5.68 -0.71 0.01
N TYR A 47 4.94 -0.95 1.08
CA TYR A 47 5.42 -1.72 2.22
C TYR A 47 5.70 -3.18 1.84
N ASP A 48 4.80 -3.83 1.09
CA ASP A 48 4.93 -5.24 0.71
C ASP A 48 6.10 -5.48 -0.26
N ILE A 49 6.35 -4.56 -1.19
CA ILE A 49 7.34 -4.76 -2.27
C ILE A 49 8.67 -4.05 -2.00
N ALA A 50 8.64 -2.83 -1.46
CA ALA A 50 9.83 -2.03 -1.21
C ALA A 50 10.22 -2.00 0.27
N GLN A 51 9.49 -2.70 1.16
CA GLN A 51 9.67 -2.64 2.62
C GLN A 51 9.71 -1.22 3.16
N CYS A 52 9.07 -0.30 2.43
CA CYS A 52 9.11 1.12 2.71
C CYS A 52 7.98 1.44 3.68
N GLN A 53 8.32 2.06 4.81
CA GLN A 53 7.32 2.40 5.82
C GLN A 53 6.32 3.43 5.27
N PRO A 54 5.03 3.31 5.64
CA PRO A 54 4.05 4.34 5.35
C PRO A 54 4.46 5.67 5.98
N GLN A 55 4.24 6.78 5.29
CA GLN A 55 4.37 8.08 5.94
C GLN A 55 3.36 8.23 7.08
N GLU A 56 3.68 9.06 8.08
CA GLU A 56 2.86 9.27 9.28
C GLU A 56 1.38 9.57 8.96
N LEU A 57 1.14 10.39 7.94
CA LEU A 57 -0.21 10.74 7.47
C LEU A 57 -0.95 9.54 6.83
N GLN A 58 -0.23 8.66 6.13
CA GLN A 58 -0.78 7.40 5.63
C GLN A 58 -1.02 6.42 6.77
N ARG A 59 -0.16 6.39 7.78
CA ARG A 59 -0.29 5.54 8.96
C ARG A 59 -1.51 5.92 9.79
N GLN A 60 -1.75 7.22 9.98
CA GLN A 60 -2.97 7.74 10.59
C GLN A 60 -4.21 7.34 9.79
N LEU A 61 -4.19 7.44 8.45
CA LEU A 61 -5.29 6.97 7.60
C LEU A 61 -5.51 5.46 7.75
N ILE A 62 -4.45 4.66 7.75
CA ILE A 62 -4.56 3.19 7.88
C ILE A 62 -5.08 2.81 9.27
N CYS A 63 -4.70 3.55 10.31
CA CYS A 63 -5.19 3.35 11.66
C CYS A 63 -6.66 3.77 11.80
N HIS A 64 -7.04 4.90 11.19
CA HIS A 64 -8.42 5.39 11.16
C HIS A 64 -9.34 4.44 10.39
N TYR A 65 -8.87 3.89 9.27
CA TYR A 65 -9.57 2.90 8.46
C TYR A 65 -9.17 1.46 8.81
N SER A 66 -8.60 1.21 10.00
CA SER A 66 -8.05 -0.10 10.38
C SER A 66 -9.08 -1.22 10.27
N ALA A 67 -10.32 -0.98 10.71
CA ALA A 67 -11.41 -1.93 10.57
C ALA A 67 -11.69 -2.31 9.11
N PHE A 68 -11.59 -1.36 8.18
CA PHE A 68 -11.80 -1.59 6.75
C PHE A 68 -10.61 -2.32 6.11
N VAL A 69 -9.39 -1.95 6.50
CA VAL A 69 -8.16 -2.60 6.03
C VAL A 69 -8.09 -4.04 6.53
N CYS A 70 -8.51 -4.31 7.77
CA CYS A 70 -8.67 -5.66 8.32
C CYS A 70 -9.74 -6.46 7.56
N ARG A 71 -10.91 -5.87 7.28
CA ARG A 71 -11.96 -6.52 6.46
C ARG A 71 -11.50 -6.84 5.04
N ALA A 72 -10.60 -6.02 4.49
CA ALA A 72 -10.01 -6.26 3.19
C ALA A 72 -8.94 -7.37 3.19
N ASN A 73 -8.57 -7.94 4.35
CA ASN A 73 -7.38 -8.78 4.53
C ASN A 73 -6.06 -8.10 4.09
N LEU A 74 -6.03 -6.77 4.09
CA LEU A 74 -4.87 -5.96 3.70
C LEU A 74 -4.05 -5.51 4.90
N TRP A 75 -4.47 -5.91 6.10
CA TRP A 75 -3.76 -5.57 7.32
C TRP A 75 -2.43 -6.30 7.41
N ARG A 76 -1.36 -5.55 7.67
CA ARG A 76 -0.04 -6.12 7.99
C ARG A 76 0.35 -5.66 9.39
N PRO A 77 0.76 -6.56 10.28
CA PRO A 77 1.20 -6.19 11.64
C PRO A 77 2.38 -5.21 11.61
N GLY A 78 3.25 -5.34 10.61
CA GLY A 78 4.40 -4.44 10.41
C GLY A 78 4.07 -3.00 9.99
N LEU A 79 2.83 -2.69 9.62
CA LEU A 79 2.40 -1.31 9.34
C LEU A 79 2.20 -0.46 10.60
N LEU A 80 2.03 -1.10 11.77
CA LEU A 80 1.76 -0.44 13.04
C LEU A 80 2.87 -0.59 14.08
N LEU A 81 3.92 -1.38 13.81
CA LEU A 81 4.99 -1.70 14.75
C LEU A 81 6.23 -0.78 14.70
N ALA A 82 6.16 0.39 14.05
CA ALA A 82 7.20 1.42 14.21
C ALA A 82 7.01 2.23 15.51
#